data_AF-A0A416ZPC5-F1
#
_entry.id   AF-A0A416ZPC5-F1
#
_cell.length_a   1.000
_cell.length_b   1.000
_cell.length_c   1.000
_cell.angle_alpha   90.00
_cell.angle_beta   90.00
_cell.angle_gamma   90.00
#
_symmetry.space_group_name_H-M   'P 1'
#
loop_
_entity.id
_entity.type
_entity.pdbx_description
1 polymer ?
#
loop_
_entity_poly.entity_id
_entity_poly.type
_entity_poly.pdbx_seq_one_letter_code
_entity_poly.pdbx_strand_id
1 'polypeptide(L)'
;MSDYMEETGDPFTGKKKEELKKFLEYMGLTYDEQITHSIVLRKEKEIIATASCQKNIIKCVAVSEAYQGQNLLAHLMTSLIEYFYGMGISHFFGFTKPQNKELFCSMGMYPVAQTEKILLLENDKNGLEKFLKRLKKETQEQQKCKVENRHENGIGAVVMNCNPFTRGHEYLIREAAKKTNGCTFLSSQKNRAF
;
A
#
# COMPACT_ATOMS: atom_id res chain seq x y z
N MET A 1 -31.17 7.75 10.84
CA MET A 1 -29.94 8.47 11.27
C MET A 1 -28.96 7.41 11.73
N SER A 2 -27.76 7.37 11.16
CA SER A 2 -26.73 6.41 11.54
C SER A 2 -26.39 6.60 13.02
N ASP A 3 -26.33 5.50 13.77
CA ASP A 3 -26.20 5.49 15.24
C ASP A 3 -24.73 5.68 15.71
N TYR A 4 -23.90 6.29 14.87
CA TYR A 4 -22.46 6.45 15.03
C TYR A 4 -21.98 7.76 14.38
N MET A 5 -20.85 8.27 14.87
CA MET A 5 -20.18 9.49 14.43
C MET A 5 -18.90 9.15 13.68
N GLU A 6 -18.66 9.78 12.53
CA GLU A 6 -17.37 9.73 11.83
C GLU A 6 -16.44 10.81 12.40
N GLU A 7 -15.19 10.44 12.63
CA GLU A 7 -14.13 11.33 13.06
C GLU A 7 -12.85 11.05 12.25
N THR A 8 -12.18 12.11 11.79
CA THR A 8 -10.95 12.01 11.01
C THR A 8 -9.74 12.62 11.74
N GLY A 9 -8.53 12.21 11.36
CA GLY A 9 -7.30 12.76 11.90
C GLY A 9 -6.12 12.68 10.91
N ASP A 10 -5.34 13.75 10.83
CA ASP A 10 -4.23 13.94 9.88
C ASP A 10 -2.84 14.14 10.52
N PRO A 11 -2.23 13.14 11.17
CA PRO A 11 -2.80 11.94 11.77
C PRO A 11 -3.39 12.23 13.16
N PHE A 12 -4.05 11.26 13.80
CA PHE A 12 -4.43 11.38 15.20
C PHE A 12 -3.20 11.56 16.12
N THR A 13 -3.35 12.38 17.16
CA THR A 13 -2.33 12.64 18.18
C THR A 13 -2.89 12.50 19.60
N GLY A 14 -2.00 12.40 20.59
CA GLY A 14 -2.36 12.30 22.01
C GLY A 14 -3.32 11.15 22.30
N LYS A 15 -4.37 11.44 23.08
CA LYS A 15 -5.35 10.44 23.53
C LYS A 15 -6.03 9.69 22.38
N LYS A 16 -6.38 10.37 21.29
CA LYS A 16 -7.07 9.76 20.13
C LYS A 16 -6.20 8.72 19.42
N LYS A 17 -4.89 8.98 19.32
CA LYS A 17 -3.92 8.02 18.78
C LYS A 17 -3.85 6.77 19.64
N GLU A 18 -3.80 6.92 20.96
CA GLU A 18 -3.75 5.80 21.89
C GLU A 18 -5.05 4.97 21.88
N GLU A 19 -6.21 5.62 21.70
CA GLU A 19 -7.49 4.92 21.51
C GLU A 19 -7.50 4.10 20.22
N LEU A 20 -7.04 4.67 19.10
CA LEU A 20 -6.92 3.95 17.82
C LEU A 20 -5.93 2.78 17.92
N LYS A 21 -4.78 2.96 18.59
CA LYS A 21 -3.81 1.89 18.85
C LYS A 21 -4.45 0.71 19.58
N LYS A 22 -5.16 0.99 20.67
CA LYS A 22 -5.85 -0.03 21.46
C LYS A 22 -6.92 -0.77 20.65
N PHE A 23 -7.70 -0.03 19.84
CA PHE A 23 -8.69 -0.64 18.96
C PHE A 23 -8.04 -1.58 17.93
N LEU A 24 -6.97 -1.14 17.27
CA LEU A 24 -6.25 -1.96 16.30
C LEU A 24 -5.64 -3.20 16.96
N GLU A 25 -5.04 -3.06 18.14
CA GLU A 25 -4.47 -4.18 18.90
C GLU A 25 -5.54 -5.21 19.26
N TYR A 26 -6.72 -4.77 19.72
CA TYR A 26 -7.89 -5.63 19.94
C TYR A 26 -8.32 -6.38 18.68
N MET A 27 -8.26 -5.72 17.51
CA MET A 27 -8.56 -6.31 16.21
C MET A 27 -7.41 -7.17 15.64
N GLY A 28 -6.31 -7.34 16.39
CA GLY A 28 -5.14 -8.11 15.97
C GLY A 28 -4.33 -7.43 14.87
N LEU A 29 -4.31 -6.09 14.83
CA LEU A 29 -3.55 -5.25 13.92
C LEU A 29 -2.55 -4.39 14.69
N THR A 30 -1.37 -4.19 14.12
CA THR A 30 -0.38 -3.25 14.68
C THR A 30 -0.57 -1.86 14.08
N TYR A 31 -0.59 -0.83 14.92
CA TYR A 31 -0.59 0.56 14.45
C TYR A 31 0.73 0.89 13.73
N ASP A 32 0.63 1.50 12.55
CA ASP A 32 1.78 1.94 11.77
C ASP A 32 2.08 3.41 12.06
N GLU A 33 3.28 3.70 12.57
CA GLU A 33 3.72 5.07 12.89
C GLU A 33 3.84 5.97 11.64
N GLN A 34 3.82 5.41 10.43
CA GLN A 34 3.84 6.16 9.17
C GLN A 34 2.46 6.55 8.66
N ILE A 35 1.38 6.25 9.39
CA ILE A 35 0.02 6.66 9.03
C ILE A 35 -0.04 8.20 8.91
N THR A 36 -0.59 8.67 7.80
CA THR A 36 -0.77 10.10 7.51
C THR A 36 -2.19 10.57 7.74
N HIS A 37 -3.18 9.68 7.56
CA HIS A 37 -4.59 9.97 7.78
C HIS A 37 -5.32 8.77 8.34
N SER A 38 -6.34 9.00 9.16
CA SER A 38 -7.21 7.96 9.71
C SER A 38 -8.63 8.45 9.85
N ILE A 39 -9.57 7.54 9.57
CA ILE A 39 -11.00 7.69 9.78
C ILE A 39 -11.41 6.67 10.83
N VAL A 40 -12.14 7.11 11.85
CA VAL A 40 -12.75 6.23 12.87
C VAL A 40 -14.25 6.46 12.89
N LEU A 41 -15.01 5.38 12.97
CA LEU A 41 -16.42 5.43 13.30
C LEU A 41 -16.57 5.14 14.79
N ARG A 42 -17.30 6.00 15.49
CA ARG A 42 -17.54 5.89 16.93
C ARG A 42 -19.00 5.73 17.25
N LYS A 43 -19.32 4.77 18.11
CA LYS A 43 -20.60 4.72 18.79
C LYS A 43 -20.37 5.14 20.23
N GLU A 44 -21.05 6.20 20.66
CA GLU A 44 -20.81 6.86 21.94
C GLU A 44 -19.34 7.30 22.11
N LYS A 45 -18.54 6.57 22.89
CA LYS A 45 -17.11 6.85 23.12
C LYS A 45 -16.17 5.80 22.53
N GLU A 46 -16.72 4.70 22.02
CA GLU A 46 -15.93 3.56 21.55
C GLU A 46 -15.75 3.60 20.03
N ILE A 47 -14.53 3.32 19.59
CA ILE A 47 -14.25 3.09 18.16
C ILE A 47 -14.85 1.74 17.80
N ILE A 48 -15.74 1.74 16.81
CA ILE A 48 -16.38 0.53 16.29
C ILE A 48 -15.79 0.09 14.95
N ALA A 49 -15.19 1.02 14.21
CA ALA A 49 -14.52 0.73 12.95
C ALA A 49 -13.46 1.80 12.63
N THR A 50 -12.45 1.44 11.83
CA THR A 50 -11.44 2.38 11.34
C THR A 50 -10.88 1.98 9.99
N ALA A 51 -10.42 2.98 9.23
CA ALA A 51 -9.56 2.82 8.07
C ALA A 51 -8.52 3.95 8.05
N SER A 52 -7.28 3.61 7.73
CA SER A 52 -6.17 4.56 7.69
C SER A 52 -5.47 4.53 6.34
N CYS A 53 -4.64 5.53 6.07
CA CYS A 53 -3.72 5.49 4.95
C CYS A 53 -2.35 6.09 5.28
N GLN A 54 -1.37 5.66 4.50
CA GLN A 54 -0.06 6.30 4.36
C GLN A 54 0.11 6.65 2.89
N LYS A 55 0.17 7.95 2.55
CA LYS A 55 0.22 8.41 1.15
C LYS A 55 -0.93 7.77 0.33
N ASN A 56 -0.62 6.96 -0.67
CA ASN A 56 -1.59 6.25 -1.51
C ASN A 56 -1.78 4.78 -1.11
N ILE A 57 -1.47 4.40 0.13
CA ILE A 57 -1.57 3.03 0.63
C ILE A 57 -2.62 2.97 1.73
N ILE A 58 -3.68 2.21 1.51
CA ILE A 58 -4.71 1.86 2.50
C ILE A 58 -4.13 0.88 3.52
N LYS A 59 -4.33 1.18 4.81
CA LYS A 59 -3.80 0.45 5.96
C LYS A 59 -4.81 0.40 7.10
N CYS A 60 -4.56 -0.51 8.05
CA CYS A 60 -5.26 -0.56 9.34
C CYS A 60 -6.80 -0.50 9.22
N VAL A 61 -7.36 -1.29 8.30
CA VAL A 61 -8.81 -1.36 8.07
C VAL A 61 -9.41 -2.42 8.97
N ALA A 62 -10.34 -2.05 9.84
CA ALA A 62 -10.98 -2.97 10.77
C ALA A 62 -12.41 -2.53 11.15
N VAL A 63 -13.28 -3.51 11.38
CA VAL A 63 -14.63 -3.33 11.93
C VAL A 63 -14.80 -4.32 13.08
N SER A 64 -15.21 -3.81 14.25
CA SER A 64 -15.50 -4.63 15.43
C SER A 64 -16.52 -5.72 15.11
N GLU A 65 -16.30 -6.94 15.62
CA GLU A 65 -17.13 -8.11 15.34
C GLU A 65 -18.62 -7.88 15.64
N ALA A 66 -18.93 -7.15 16.72
CA ALA A 66 -20.29 -6.81 17.12
C ALA A 66 -21.03 -5.91 16.10
N TYR A 67 -20.29 -5.28 15.18
CA TYR A 67 -20.81 -4.31 14.21
C TYR A 67 -20.54 -4.74 12.75
N GLN A 68 -20.07 -5.98 12.53
CA GLN A 68 -19.95 -6.53 11.19
C GLN A 68 -21.34 -6.70 10.54
N GLY A 69 -21.39 -6.65 9.20
CA GLY A 69 -22.65 -6.72 8.45
C GLY A 69 -23.47 -5.42 8.41
N GLN A 70 -23.05 -4.36 9.12
CA GLN A 70 -23.74 -3.05 9.14
C GLN A 70 -23.23 -2.07 8.08
N ASN A 71 -22.59 -2.55 7.01
CA ASN A 71 -22.03 -1.76 5.91
C ASN A 71 -20.98 -0.68 6.31
N LEU A 72 -20.47 -0.73 7.55
CA LEU A 72 -19.49 0.24 8.08
C LEU A 72 -18.19 0.27 7.28
N LEU A 73 -17.75 -0.88 6.80
CA LEU A 73 -16.54 -0.97 5.99
C LEU A 73 -16.69 -0.25 4.65
N ALA A 74 -17.82 -0.42 3.97
CA ALA A 74 -18.08 0.26 2.71
C ALA A 74 -18.11 1.79 2.92
N HIS A 75 -18.72 2.24 4.01
CA HIS A 75 -18.71 3.65 4.39
C HIS A 75 -17.28 4.18 4.61
N LEU A 76 -16.46 3.50 5.42
CA LEU A 76 -15.06 3.85 5.63
C LEU A 76 -14.25 3.92 4.32
N MET A 77 -14.45 2.94 3.44
CA MET A 77 -13.75 2.91 2.15
C MET A 77 -14.19 4.06 1.25
N THR A 78 -15.48 4.39 1.21
CA THR A 78 -15.97 5.58 0.48
C THR A 78 -15.33 6.84 1.01
N SER A 79 -15.37 7.09 2.33
CA SER A 79 -14.77 8.28 2.94
C SER A 79 -13.27 8.37 2.67
N LEU A 80 -12.55 7.24 2.69
CA LEU A 80 -11.10 7.21 2.40
C LEU A 80 -10.79 7.45 0.91
N ILE A 81 -11.63 6.96 0.01
CA ILE A 81 -11.51 7.20 -1.44
C ILE A 81 -11.78 8.67 -1.75
N GLU A 82 -12.80 9.27 -1.14
CA GLU A 82 -13.09 10.70 -1.25
C GLU A 82 -11.90 11.55 -0.76
N TYR A 83 -11.28 11.15 0.36
CA TYR A 83 -10.05 11.76 0.85
C TYR A 83 -8.91 11.68 -0.18
N PHE A 84 -8.66 10.50 -0.78
CA PHE A 84 -7.63 10.36 -1.82
C PHE A 84 -7.89 11.28 -3.02
N TYR A 85 -9.12 11.32 -3.52
CA TYR A 85 -9.47 12.19 -4.63
C TYR A 85 -9.33 13.67 -4.27
N GLY A 86 -9.69 14.06 -3.05
CA GLY A 86 -9.47 15.41 -2.52
C GLY A 86 -8.00 15.82 -2.51
N MET A 87 -7.09 14.86 -2.35
CA MET A 87 -5.63 15.08 -2.44
C MET A 87 -5.05 14.90 -3.87
N GLY A 88 -5.88 14.66 -4.87
CA GLY A 88 -5.42 14.38 -6.25
C GLY A 88 -4.78 13.00 -6.43
N ILE A 89 -4.99 12.07 -5.49
CA ILE A 89 -4.51 10.69 -5.57
C ILE A 89 -5.60 9.85 -6.25
N SER A 90 -5.33 9.39 -7.47
CA SER A 90 -6.24 8.55 -8.24
C SER A 90 -5.83 7.08 -8.33
N HIS A 91 -4.57 6.76 -7.98
CA HIS A 91 -4.04 5.39 -7.95
C HIS A 91 -3.53 5.06 -6.55
N PHE A 92 -4.16 4.07 -5.93
CA PHE A 92 -3.85 3.65 -4.56
C PHE A 92 -3.82 2.14 -4.43
N PHE A 93 -3.10 1.69 -3.41
CA PHE A 93 -2.85 0.29 -3.10
C PHE A 93 -3.43 -0.06 -1.73
N GLY A 94 -3.62 -1.34 -1.46
CA GLY A 94 -3.91 -1.83 -0.11
C GLY A 94 -3.19 -3.13 0.19
N PHE A 95 -2.87 -3.31 1.46
CA PHE A 95 -2.29 -4.55 1.99
C PHE A 95 -3.26 -5.15 2.99
N THR A 96 -3.52 -6.45 2.86
CA THR A 96 -4.42 -7.16 3.77
C THR A 96 -4.08 -8.64 3.87
N LYS A 97 -4.77 -9.35 4.77
CA LYS A 97 -4.71 -10.80 4.89
C LYS A 97 -5.47 -11.43 3.70
N PRO A 98 -4.97 -12.51 3.06
CA PRO A 98 -5.62 -13.13 1.91
C PRO A 98 -7.10 -13.49 2.11
N GLN A 99 -7.50 -13.82 3.34
CA GLN A 99 -8.91 -14.09 3.69
C GLN A 99 -9.87 -12.91 3.41
N ASN A 100 -9.36 -11.68 3.35
CA ASN A 100 -10.15 -10.47 3.09
C ASN A 100 -10.30 -10.14 1.59
N LYS A 101 -9.81 -11.02 0.70
CA LYS A 101 -9.77 -10.77 -0.75
C LYS A 101 -11.12 -10.34 -1.33
N GLU A 102 -12.15 -11.16 -1.14
CA GLU A 102 -13.48 -10.92 -1.72
C GLU A 102 -14.08 -9.60 -1.25
N LEU A 103 -13.86 -9.27 0.02
CA LEU A 103 -14.31 -8.02 0.61
C LEU A 103 -13.70 -6.81 -0.09
N PHE A 104 -12.37 -6.76 -0.23
CA PHE A 104 -11.72 -5.66 -0.94
C PHE A 104 -12.04 -5.64 -2.45
N CYS A 105 -12.24 -6.80 -3.07
CA CYS A 105 -12.69 -6.89 -4.46
C CYS A 105 -14.07 -6.29 -4.69
N SER A 106 -15.02 -6.51 -3.78
CA SER A 106 -16.34 -5.85 -3.85
C SER A 106 -16.27 -4.32 -3.73
N MET A 107 -15.16 -3.79 -3.21
CA MET A 107 -14.92 -2.36 -3.01
C MET A 107 -14.03 -1.74 -4.10
N GLY A 108 -13.92 -2.42 -5.25
CA GLY A 108 -13.20 -1.90 -6.42
C GLY A 108 -11.67 -2.03 -6.34
N MET A 109 -11.15 -2.86 -5.43
CA MET A 109 -9.72 -3.17 -5.36
C MET A 109 -9.39 -4.54 -5.95
N TYR A 110 -8.33 -4.64 -6.72
CA TYR A 110 -7.99 -5.82 -7.51
C TYR A 110 -6.64 -6.40 -7.07
N PRO A 111 -6.52 -7.74 -6.91
CA PRO A 111 -5.27 -8.37 -6.50
C PRO A 111 -4.14 -8.11 -7.49
N VAL A 112 -2.98 -7.71 -6.99
CA VAL A 112 -1.74 -7.57 -7.76
C VAL A 112 -0.82 -8.77 -7.49
N ALA A 113 -0.65 -9.13 -6.23
CA ALA A 113 0.19 -10.25 -5.80
C ALA A 113 -0.31 -10.82 -4.47
N GLN A 114 -0.18 -12.13 -4.29
CA GLN A 114 -0.62 -12.83 -3.09
C GLN A 114 0.46 -13.82 -2.63
N THR A 115 0.65 -13.87 -1.32
CA THR A 115 1.40 -14.91 -0.60
C THR A 115 0.46 -15.59 0.39
N GLU A 116 0.94 -16.56 1.16
CA GLU A 116 0.15 -17.20 2.23
C GLU A 116 -0.35 -16.21 3.29
N LYS A 117 0.40 -15.13 3.55
CA LYS A 117 0.12 -14.19 4.66
C LYS A 117 -0.36 -12.82 4.20
N ILE A 118 -0.07 -12.46 2.95
CA ILE A 118 -0.18 -11.08 2.45
C ILE A 118 -0.87 -11.08 1.10
N LEU A 119 -1.84 -10.18 0.95
CA LEU A 119 -2.44 -9.82 -0.32
C LEU A 119 -2.18 -8.33 -0.59
N LEU A 120 -1.55 -8.05 -1.73
CA LEU A 120 -1.42 -6.71 -2.30
C LEU A 120 -2.56 -6.48 -3.30
N LEU A 121 -3.23 -5.34 -3.18
CA LEU A 121 -4.32 -4.92 -4.05
C LEU A 121 -4.04 -3.52 -4.62
N GLU A 122 -4.63 -3.20 -5.77
CA GLU A 122 -4.66 -1.86 -6.37
C GLU A 122 -6.05 -1.49 -6.87
N ASN A 123 -6.36 -0.21 -7.04
CA ASN A 123 -7.66 0.24 -7.56
C ASN A 123 -7.78 0.27 -9.09
N ASP A 124 -6.85 -0.38 -9.81
CA ASP A 124 -6.90 -0.58 -11.26
C ASP A 124 -6.84 -2.07 -11.61
N LYS A 125 -7.95 -2.58 -12.15
CA LYS A 125 -8.06 -4.00 -12.55
C LYS A 125 -6.95 -4.47 -13.47
N ASN A 126 -6.43 -3.58 -14.31
CA ASN A 126 -5.41 -3.89 -15.30
C ASN A 126 -4.11 -3.09 -15.06
N GLY A 127 -3.89 -2.59 -13.85
CA GLY A 127 -2.78 -1.68 -13.54
C GLY A 127 -1.42 -2.28 -13.88
N LEU A 128 -1.14 -3.49 -13.38
CA LEU A 128 0.08 -4.24 -13.72
C LEU A 128 0.23 -4.48 -15.23
N GLU A 129 -0.82 -4.88 -15.93
CA GLU A 129 -0.76 -5.12 -17.38
C GLU A 129 -0.47 -3.84 -18.17
N LYS A 130 -1.12 -2.73 -17.80
CA LYS A 130 -0.88 -1.41 -18.39
C LYS A 130 0.56 -0.97 -18.15
N PHE A 131 1.06 -1.17 -16.93
CA PHE A 131 2.45 -0.90 -16.58
C PHE A 131 3.42 -1.70 -17.45
N LEU A 132 3.21 -3.01 -17.59
CA LEU A 132 4.04 -3.87 -18.44
C LEU A 132 3.98 -3.48 -19.92
N LYS A 133 2.79 -3.14 -20.44
CA LYS A 133 2.62 -2.65 -21.83
C LYS A 133 3.37 -1.35 -22.06
N ARG A 134 3.30 -0.41 -21.11
CA ARG A 134 4.03 0.86 -21.15
C ARG A 134 5.54 0.63 -21.19
N LEU A 135 6.08 -0.19 -20.28
CA LEU A 135 7.51 -0.52 -20.24
C LEU A 135 8.00 -1.16 -21.54
N LYS A 136 7.22 -2.08 -22.12
CA LYS A 136 7.55 -2.70 -23.42
C LYS A 136 7.63 -1.64 -24.53
N LYS A 137 6.67 -0.72 -24.57
CA LYS A 137 6.63 0.37 -25.55
C LYS A 137 7.83 1.30 -25.40
N GLU A 138 8.11 1.77 -24.18
CA GLU A 138 9.27 2.63 -23.88
C GLU A 138 10.59 1.95 -24.27
N THR A 139 10.74 0.66 -23.96
CA THR A 139 11.93 -0.12 -24.34
C THR A 139 12.09 -0.20 -25.86
N GLN A 140 11.00 -0.46 -26.59
CA GLN A 140 11.01 -0.51 -28.06
C GLN A 140 11.33 0.85 -28.69
N GLU A 141 10.82 1.95 -28.12
CA GLU A 141 11.11 3.30 -28.57
C GLU A 141 12.58 3.68 -28.34
N GLN A 142 13.14 3.36 -27.17
CA GLN A 142 14.56 3.55 -26.88
C GLN A 142 15.46 2.76 -27.84
N GLN A 143 15.06 1.54 -28.22
CA GLN A 143 15.78 0.73 -29.22
C GLN A 143 15.72 1.34 -30.64
N LYS A 144 14.62 1.99 -31.01
CA LYS A 144 14.45 2.65 -32.32
C LYS A 144 15.27 3.94 -32.44
N CYS A 145 15.38 4.71 -31.35
CA CYS A 145 16.09 5.97 -31.33
C CYS A 145 17.63 5.86 -31.36
N LYS A 146 18.20 4.63 -31.47
CA LYS A 146 19.66 4.38 -31.41
C LYS A 146 20.35 5.13 -30.27
N VAL A 147 19.68 5.30 -29.12
CA VAL A 147 20.40 5.71 -27.91
C VAL A 147 21.39 4.59 -27.63
N GLU A 148 22.67 4.93 -27.55
CA GLU A 148 23.84 4.03 -27.55
C GLU A 148 23.93 3.06 -26.35
N ASN A 149 22.83 2.51 -25.86
CA ASN A 149 22.84 1.40 -24.90
C ASN A 149 23.03 0.05 -25.60
N ARG A 150 23.61 0.03 -26.81
CA ARG A 150 24.12 -1.19 -27.46
C ARG A 150 25.55 -1.44 -27.00
N HIS A 151 25.70 -1.73 -25.72
CA HIS A 151 26.90 -2.37 -25.23
C HIS A 151 26.60 -3.87 -25.06
N GLU A 152 27.50 -4.71 -25.53
CA GLU A 152 27.31 -6.16 -25.76
C GLU A 152 26.81 -6.96 -24.55
N ASN A 153 26.90 -6.40 -23.33
CA ASN A 153 26.57 -7.07 -22.07
C ASN A 153 25.12 -6.87 -21.56
N GLY A 154 24.27 -6.10 -22.26
CA GLY A 154 22.87 -5.89 -21.87
C GLY A 154 22.66 -5.04 -20.60
N ILE A 155 21.40 -4.95 -20.14
CA ILE A 155 20.98 -4.23 -18.92
C ILE A 155 20.89 -5.23 -17.75
N GLY A 156 21.55 -4.91 -16.65
CA GLY A 156 21.47 -5.69 -15.40
C GLY A 156 20.38 -5.18 -14.46
N ALA A 157 19.85 -6.06 -13.63
CA ALA A 157 18.94 -5.70 -12.55
C ALA A 157 19.38 -6.36 -11.24
N VAL A 158 19.35 -5.61 -10.15
CA VAL A 158 19.63 -6.11 -8.80
C VAL A 158 18.39 -5.91 -7.93
N VAL A 159 17.89 -7.03 -7.41
CA VAL A 159 16.78 -7.07 -6.45
C VAL A 159 17.36 -7.45 -5.09
N MET A 160 17.24 -6.56 -4.12
CA MET A 160 17.78 -6.81 -2.78
C MET A 160 16.97 -6.11 -1.68
N ASN A 161 16.88 -6.75 -0.53
CA ASN A 161 16.32 -6.13 0.67
C ASN A 161 17.38 -5.24 1.30
N CYS A 162 17.10 -3.94 1.37
CA CYS A 162 18.04 -2.91 1.78
C CYS A 162 17.57 -2.14 3.02
N ASN A 163 16.84 -2.80 3.93
CA ASN A 163 16.32 -2.16 5.13
C ASN A 163 16.89 -2.77 6.43
N PRO A 164 17.87 -2.13 7.10
CA PRO A 164 18.57 -0.90 6.70
C PRO A 164 19.62 -1.13 5.60
N PHE A 165 20.00 -0.05 4.91
CA PHE A 165 21.05 -0.09 3.88
C PHE A 165 22.42 -0.21 4.55
N THR A 166 23.34 -1.00 3.97
CA THR A 166 24.65 -1.29 4.58
C THR A 166 25.76 -1.12 3.55
N ARG A 167 27.02 -0.98 4.02
CA ARG A 167 28.21 -0.98 3.13
C ARG A 167 28.34 -2.27 2.31
N GLY A 168 27.84 -3.40 2.84
CA GLY A 168 27.77 -4.65 2.08
C GLY A 168 26.82 -4.54 0.90
N HIS A 169 25.66 -3.91 1.08
CA HIS A 169 24.74 -3.65 -0.02
C HIS A 169 25.36 -2.73 -1.07
N GLU A 170 26.03 -1.66 -0.64
CA GLU A 170 26.76 -0.75 -1.53
C GLU A 170 27.84 -1.48 -2.34
N TYR A 171 28.62 -2.35 -1.70
CA TYR A 171 29.64 -3.15 -2.38
C TYR A 171 29.02 -4.05 -3.46
N LEU A 172 27.96 -4.80 -3.14
CA LEU A 172 27.28 -5.68 -4.11
C LEU A 172 26.70 -4.90 -5.29
N ILE A 173 26.13 -3.73 -5.03
CA ILE A 173 25.62 -2.81 -6.04
C ILE A 173 26.74 -2.34 -6.98
N ARG A 174 27.86 -1.89 -6.42
CA ARG A 174 29.03 -1.44 -7.19
C ARG A 174 29.63 -2.58 -8.03
N GLU A 175 29.73 -3.78 -7.47
CA GLU A 175 30.25 -4.95 -8.20
C GLU A 175 29.31 -5.39 -9.33
N ALA A 176 28.00 -5.34 -9.12
CA ALA A 176 27.02 -5.61 -10.19
C ALA A 176 27.09 -4.56 -11.30
N ALA A 177 27.20 -3.27 -10.95
CA ALA A 177 27.32 -2.17 -11.91
C ALA A 177 28.63 -2.20 -12.72
N LYS A 178 29.72 -2.81 -12.22
CA LYS A 178 30.94 -3.05 -13.02
C LYS A 178 30.74 -4.09 -14.13
N LYS A 179 29.76 -4.99 -13.97
CA LYS A 179 29.52 -6.11 -14.88
C LYS A 179 28.43 -5.83 -15.91
N THR A 180 27.65 -4.77 -15.74
CA THR A 180 26.55 -4.38 -16.66
C THR A 180 26.62 -2.91 -17.02
N ASN A 181 26.08 -2.52 -18.19
CA ASN A 181 26.14 -1.12 -18.67
C ASN A 181 24.97 -0.25 -18.15
N GLY A 182 24.33 -0.72 -17.08
CA GLY A 182 23.14 -0.15 -16.47
C GLY A 182 22.62 -1.13 -15.44
N CYS A 183 22.34 -0.66 -14.22
CA CYS A 183 21.84 -1.50 -13.15
C CYS A 183 20.58 -0.84 -12.56
N THR A 184 19.43 -1.46 -12.76
CA THR A 184 18.19 -1.04 -12.09
C THR A 184 18.16 -1.61 -10.68
N PHE A 185 18.04 -0.74 -9.68
CA PHE A 185 18.01 -1.13 -8.27
C PHE A 185 16.57 -1.15 -7.75
N LEU A 186 16.15 -2.32 -7.27
CA LEU A 186 14.87 -2.48 -6.58
C LEU A 186 15.15 -2.78 -5.11
N SER A 187 14.85 -1.81 -4.24
CA SER A 187 14.92 -1.98 -2.79
C SER A 187 13.54 -2.33 -2.23
N SER A 188 13.47 -3.38 -1.42
CA SER A 188 12.24 -3.76 -0.70
C SER A 188 12.29 -3.23 0.73
N GLN A 189 11.19 -2.61 1.19
CA GLN A 189 10.98 -2.30 2.60
C GLN A 189 10.09 -3.37 3.23
N LYS A 190 10.57 -3.96 4.33
CA LYS A 190 9.78 -4.88 5.14
C LYS A 190 8.80 -4.07 6.01
N ASN A 191 7.57 -3.87 5.53
CA ASN A 191 6.49 -3.40 6.39
C ASN A 191 5.96 -4.59 7.20
N ARG A 192 6.21 -4.61 8.51
CA ARG A 192 5.46 -5.46 9.45
C ARG A 192 4.12 -4.78 9.72
N ALA A 193 3.20 -4.88 8.76
CA ALA A 193 1.83 -4.43 8.94
C ALA A 193 0.91 -5.59 8.57
N PHE A 194 0.77 -6.55 9.49
CA PHE A 194 -0.23 -7.61 9.47
C PHE A 194 -0.80 -7.82 10.86
#